data_AF-A0A7W0SXU8-F1
#
_entry.id   AF-A0A7W0SXU8-F1
#
_cell.length_a   1.000
_cell.length_b   1.000
_cell.length_c   1.000
_cell.angle_alpha   90.00
_cell.angle_beta   90.00
_cell.angle_gamma   90.00
#
_symmetry.space_group_name_H-M   'P 1'
#
loop_
_entity.id
_entity.type
_entity.pdbx_description
1 polymer ?
#
loop_
_entity_poly.entity_id
_entity_poly.type
_entity_poly.pdbx_seq_one_letter_code
_entity_poly.pdbx_strand_id
1 'polypeptide(L)'
;MFDFLDYAPLIALLRQPDRAQRFAVTVLEPLGNLFRRSWLLPTLEAYLLYQGRTKQTAAALGVHVNTVKYRLKEIRPCVDAELADGNRTAALLLAIRILRVLEADASGRTRTSPVAGRSGKAAPNGDGHVSRGQIRGTRDRSRSGDREHLMTPDEAGKRPARTTTREAK
;
A
#
# COMPACT_ATOMS: atom_id res chain seq x y z
N MET A 1 -19.88 -13.49 -13.53
CA MET A 1 -20.00 -14.76 -12.80
C MET A 1 -18.97 -14.69 -11.69
N PHE A 2 -19.39 -14.59 -10.44
CA PHE A 2 -18.47 -14.47 -9.31
C PHE A 2 -17.80 -15.83 -9.09
N ASP A 3 -16.48 -15.89 -9.24
CA ASP A 3 -15.76 -17.14 -9.03
C ASP A 3 -15.63 -17.39 -7.51
N PHE A 4 -16.21 -18.49 -7.03
CA PHE A 4 -16.21 -18.83 -5.62
C PHE A 4 -14.78 -18.96 -5.05
N LEU A 5 -13.81 -19.31 -5.91
CA LEU A 5 -12.39 -19.39 -5.58
C LEU A 5 -11.76 -18.02 -5.28
N ASP A 6 -12.28 -16.93 -5.87
CA ASP A 6 -11.82 -15.57 -5.54
C ASP A 6 -12.22 -15.14 -4.12
N TYR A 7 -13.29 -15.74 -3.58
CA TYR A 7 -13.88 -15.39 -2.28
C TYR A 7 -13.57 -16.38 -1.16
N ALA A 8 -13.13 -17.61 -1.45
CA ALA A 8 -12.72 -18.58 -0.43
C ALA A 8 -11.72 -18.01 0.61
N PRO A 9 -10.75 -17.15 0.23
CA PRO A 9 -9.88 -16.46 1.18
C PRO A 9 -10.63 -15.49 2.08
N LEU A 10 -11.55 -14.73 1.48
CA LEU A 10 -12.41 -13.75 2.15
C LEU A 10 -13.33 -14.43 3.17
N ILE A 11 -13.89 -15.59 2.79
CA ILE A 11 -14.77 -16.42 3.63
C ILE A 11 -13.98 -17.06 4.78
N ALA A 12 -12.75 -17.53 4.54
CA ALA A 12 -11.88 -18.05 5.60
C ALA A 12 -11.43 -16.96 6.57
N LEU A 13 -11.13 -15.76 6.06
CA LEU A 13 -10.78 -14.55 6.81
C LEU A 13 -11.87 -14.11 7.79
N LEU A 14 -13.13 -14.11 7.35
CA LEU A 14 -14.28 -13.72 8.17
C LEU A 14 -14.49 -14.61 9.40
N ARG A 15 -13.90 -15.82 9.43
CA ARG A 15 -13.99 -16.72 10.59
C ARG A 15 -12.78 -16.63 11.52
N GLN A 16 -11.59 -16.25 11.03
CA GLN A 16 -10.34 -16.23 11.81
C GLN A 16 -9.32 -15.17 11.31
N PRO A 17 -9.52 -13.88 11.60
CA PRO A 17 -8.69 -12.79 11.07
C PRO A 17 -7.22 -12.90 11.48
N ASP A 18 -6.92 -13.38 12.70
CA ASP A 18 -5.54 -13.53 13.20
C ASP A 18 -4.74 -14.55 12.38
N ARG A 19 -5.36 -15.65 11.95
CA ARG A 19 -4.67 -16.68 11.15
C ARG A 19 -4.38 -16.17 9.75
N ALA A 20 -5.32 -15.45 9.15
CA ALA A 20 -5.13 -14.86 7.84
C ALA A 20 -4.04 -13.78 7.86
N GLN A 21 -4.01 -12.94 8.90
CA GLN A 21 -2.95 -11.96 9.08
C GLN A 21 -1.58 -12.63 9.21
N ARG A 22 -1.46 -13.68 10.03
CA ARG A 22 -0.20 -14.45 10.17
C ARG A 22 0.24 -15.04 8.84
N PHE A 23 -0.67 -15.67 8.09
CA PHE A 23 -0.37 -16.19 6.76
C PHE A 23 0.16 -15.10 5.84
N ALA A 24 -0.52 -13.95 5.75
CA ALA A 24 -0.11 -12.87 4.87
C ALA A 24 1.26 -12.30 5.26
N VAL A 25 1.51 -12.12 6.57
CA VAL A 25 2.81 -11.67 7.08
C VAL A 25 3.90 -12.67 6.75
N THR A 26 3.68 -13.98 6.93
CA THR A 26 4.68 -15.01 6.64
C THR A 26 5.03 -15.07 5.16
N VAL A 27 4.03 -14.98 4.27
CA VAL A 27 4.27 -15.03 2.81
C VAL A 27 4.98 -13.78 2.32
N LEU A 28 4.70 -12.61 2.91
CA LEU A 28 5.27 -11.33 2.47
C LEU A 28 6.57 -10.96 3.20
N GLU A 29 6.98 -11.74 4.19
CA GLU A 29 8.21 -11.54 4.96
C GLU A 29 9.47 -11.37 4.09
N PRO A 30 9.67 -12.14 2.99
CA PRO A 30 10.82 -11.98 2.10
C PRO A 30 10.93 -10.60 1.43
N LEU A 31 9.82 -9.86 1.31
CA LEU A 31 9.81 -8.50 0.76
C LEU A 31 10.46 -7.48 1.71
N GLY A 32 10.54 -7.80 3.01
CA GLY A 32 11.25 -7.02 4.03
C GLY A 32 10.99 -5.51 3.94
N ASN A 33 12.08 -4.73 3.79
CA ASN A 33 12.01 -3.27 3.76
C ASN A 33 11.28 -2.70 2.54
N LEU A 34 11.12 -3.47 1.45
CA LEU A 34 10.34 -3.01 0.30
C LEU A 34 8.88 -2.77 0.68
N PHE A 35 8.37 -3.42 1.72
CA PHE A 35 6.99 -3.27 2.18
C PHE A 35 6.64 -1.82 2.56
N ARG A 36 7.64 -0.98 2.87
CA ARG A 36 7.45 0.46 3.13
C ARG A 36 7.15 1.27 1.87
N ARG A 37 7.40 0.71 0.68
CA ARG A 37 7.14 1.37 -0.59
C ARG A 37 5.65 1.24 -0.93
N SER A 38 4.95 2.36 -0.98
CA SER A 38 3.51 2.41 -1.31
C SER A 38 3.17 1.79 -2.67
N TRP A 39 4.13 1.73 -3.59
CA TRP A 39 3.94 1.13 -4.91
C TRP A 39 4.15 -0.38 -4.97
N LEU A 40 4.70 -1.01 -3.93
CA LEU A 40 5.09 -2.42 -3.97
C LEU A 40 3.90 -3.34 -4.24
N LEU A 41 2.94 -3.36 -3.31
CA LEU A 41 1.82 -4.29 -3.36
C LEU A 41 0.96 -4.08 -4.63
N PRO A 42 0.61 -2.84 -5.04
CA PRO A 42 -0.11 -2.63 -6.29
C PRO A 42 0.67 -3.12 -7.51
N THR A 43 1.99 -2.88 -7.55
CA THR A 43 2.81 -3.28 -8.69
C THR A 43 2.94 -4.79 -8.79
N LEU A 44 3.17 -5.45 -7.66
CA LEU A 44 3.28 -6.89 -7.58
C LEU A 44 1.96 -7.57 -7.91
N GLU A 45 0.84 -7.12 -7.32
CA GLU A 45 -0.50 -7.63 -7.62
C GLU A 45 -0.83 -7.54 -9.12
N ALA A 46 -0.65 -6.36 -9.72
CA ALA A 46 -0.89 -6.18 -11.15
C ALA A 46 0.04 -7.06 -12.00
N TYR A 47 1.33 -7.14 -11.66
CA TYR A 47 2.27 -7.98 -12.39
C TYR A 47 1.88 -9.46 -12.37
N LEU A 48 1.42 -9.97 -11.23
CA LEU A 48 0.94 -11.34 -11.08
C LEU A 48 -0.35 -11.58 -11.88
N LEU A 49 -1.33 -10.68 -11.78
CA LEU A 49 -2.60 -10.77 -12.51
C LEU A 49 -2.41 -10.77 -14.03
N TYR A 50 -1.45 -9.99 -14.53
CA TYR A 50 -1.11 -9.94 -15.95
C TYR A 50 -0.05 -10.93 -16.37
N GLN A 51 0.21 -11.99 -15.57
CA GLN A 51 1.12 -13.09 -15.90
C GLN A 51 2.53 -12.61 -16.26
N GLY A 52 3.02 -11.60 -15.56
CA GLY A 52 4.33 -11.00 -15.77
C GLY A 52 4.45 -10.06 -16.97
N ARG A 53 3.34 -9.75 -17.67
CA ARG A 53 3.40 -8.88 -18.83
C ARG A 53 3.49 -7.39 -18.42
N THR A 54 4.69 -6.84 -18.54
CA THR A 54 5.04 -5.48 -18.08
C THR A 54 4.24 -4.35 -18.73
N LYS A 55 3.87 -4.47 -20.02
CA LYS A 55 3.07 -3.44 -20.70
C LYS A 55 1.65 -3.37 -20.15
N GLN A 56 1.00 -4.52 -19.96
CA GLN A 56 -0.33 -4.61 -19.37
C GLN A 56 -0.31 -4.17 -17.91
N THR A 57 0.72 -4.54 -17.17
CA THR A 57 0.95 -4.07 -15.79
C THR A 57 1.04 -2.54 -15.74
N ALA A 58 1.81 -1.94 -16.65
CA ALA A 58 1.96 -0.49 -16.75
C ALA A 58 0.64 0.22 -17.07
N ALA A 59 -0.10 -0.31 -18.04
CA ALA A 59 -1.42 0.18 -18.40
C ALA A 59 -2.41 0.11 -17.22
N ALA A 60 -2.43 -1.01 -16.49
CA ALA A 60 -3.33 -1.19 -15.35
C ALA A 60 -2.99 -0.28 -14.16
N LEU A 61 -1.71 0.05 -13.97
CA LEU A 61 -1.25 0.95 -12.89
C LEU A 61 -1.29 2.43 -13.29
N GLY A 62 -1.56 2.76 -14.56
CA GLY A 62 -1.50 4.13 -15.07
C GLY A 62 -0.10 4.74 -15.01
N VAL A 63 0.96 3.92 -15.14
CA VAL A 63 2.35 4.38 -15.10
C VAL A 63 3.10 4.01 -16.38
N HIS A 64 4.24 4.64 -16.61
CA HIS A 64 5.09 4.30 -17.76
C HIS A 64 5.73 2.90 -17.60
N VAL A 65 5.93 2.17 -18.71
CA VAL A 65 6.51 0.82 -18.68
C VAL A 65 7.91 0.77 -18.05
N ASN A 66 8.70 1.84 -18.20
CA ASN A 66 10.02 1.94 -17.57
C ASN A 66 9.92 2.02 -16.04
N THR A 67 8.88 2.66 -15.51
CA THR A 67 8.62 2.70 -14.06
C THR A 67 8.31 1.31 -13.54
N VAL A 68 7.51 0.52 -14.26
CA VAL A 68 7.24 -0.88 -13.90
C VAL A 68 8.53 -1.70 -13.93
N LYS A 69 9.34 -1.59 -15.00
CA LYS A 69 10.63 -2.30 -15.10
C LYS A 69 11.57 -1.95 -13.94
N TYR A 70 11.66 -0.67 -13.57
CA TYR A 70 12.45 -0.23 -12.43
C TYR A 70 11.95 -0.86 -11.12
N ARG A 71 10.65 -0.76 -10.84
CA ARG A 71 10.04 -1.36 -9.64
C ARG A 71 10.27 -2.88 -9.59
N LEU A 72 10.08 -3.58 -10.69
CA LEU A 72 10.31 -5.03 -10.76
C LEU A 72 11.79 -5.39 -10.57
N LYS A 73 12.72 -4.54 -11.02
CA LYS A 73 14.16 -4.74 -10.76
C LYS A 73 14.47 -4.68 -9.25
N GLU A 74 13.79 -3.82 -8.51
CA GLU A 74 13.92 -3.77 -7.04
C GLU A 74 13.22 -4.94 -6.34
N ILE A 75 12.12 -5.46 -6.90
CA ILE A 75 11.34 -6.55 -6.32
C ILE A 75 11.99 -7.94 -6.55
N ARG A 76 12.54 -8.19 -7.74
CA ARG A 76 13.06 -9.49 -8.18
C ARG A 76 13.97 -10.22 -7.18
N PRO A 77 14.94 -9.55 -6.51
CA PRO A 77 15.80 -10.22 -5.53
C PRO A 77 15.04 -10.91 -4.40
N CYS A 78 13.84 -10.43 -4.05
CA CYS A 78 13.02 -10.97 -2.97
C CYS A 78 12.06 -12.08 -3.43
N VAL A 79 11.65 -12.11 -4.70
CA VAL A 79 10.55 -12.97 -5.17
C VAL A 79 10.88 -13.83 -6.39
N ASP A 80 12.08 -13.75 -6.97
CA ASP A 80 12.42 -14.55 -8.16
C ASP A 80 12.22 -16.06 -7.94
N ALA A 81 12.55 -16.57 -6.74
CA ALA A 81 12.30 -17.97 -6.37
C ALA A 81 10.80 -18.28 -6.17
N GLU A 82 9.99 -17.28 -5.79
CA GLU A 82 8.54 -17.44 -5.60
C GLU A 82 7.77 -17.35 -6.90
N LEU A 83 8.23 -16.53 -7.85
CA LEU A 83 7.63 -16.36 -9.17
C LEU A 83 7.87 -17.57 -10.09
N ALA A 84 8.82 -18.44 -9.76
CA ALA A 84 9.11 -19.67 -10.50
C ALA A 84 8.11 -20.81 -10.21
N ASP A 85 7.39 -20.74 -9.08
CA ASP A 85 6.43 -21.76 -8.64
C ASP A 85 5.01 -21.18 -8.66
N GLY A 86 4.11 -21.83 -9.41
CA GLY A 86 2.72 -21.41 -9.53
C GLY A 86 1.98 -21.38 -8.20
N ASN A 87 2.28 -22.31 -7.28
CA ASN A 87 1.67 -22.34 -5.95
C ASN A 87 2.14 -21.16 -5.09
N ARG A 88 3.41 -20.79 -5.18
CA ARG A 88 3.96 -19.62 -4.47
C ARG A 88 3.42 -18.32 -5.04
N THR A 89 3.29 -18.22 -6.36
CA THR A 89 2.65 -17.08 -7.01
C THR A 89 1.20 -16.90 -6.55
N ALA A 90 0.44 -17.99 -6.46
CA ALA A 90 -0.92 -17.96 -5.94
C ALA A 90 -0.96 -17.54 -4.46
N ALA A 91 -0.07 -18.08 -3.63
CA ALA A 91 0.04 -17.70 -2.22
C ALA A 91 0.40 -16.20 -2.04
N LEU A 92 1.27 -15.66 -2.89
CA LEU A 92 1.67 -14.26 -2.87
C LEU A 92 0.50 -13.34 -3.24
N LEU A 93 -0.23 -13.65 -4.31
CA LEU A 93 -1.44 -12.92 -4.70
C LEU A 93 -2.50 -12.97 -3.60
N LEU A 94 -2.66 -14.15 -2.98
CA LEU A 94 -3.57 -14.38 -1.87
C LEU A 94 -3.22 -13.52 -0.65
N ALA A 95 -1.96 -13.49 -0.25
CA ALA A 95 -1.46 -12.69 0.86
C ALA A 95 -1.71 -11.19 0.64
N ILE A 96 -1.48 -10.69 -0.58
CA ILE A 96 -1.76 -9.28 -0.92
C ILE A 96 -3.25 -8.97 -0.76
N ARG A 97 -4.14 -9.81 -1.31
CA ARG A 97 -5.59 -9.62 -1.21
C ARG A 97 -6.08 -9.65 0.24
N ILE A 98 -5.52 -10.55 1.07
CA ILE A 98 -5.83 -10.65 2.50
C ILE A 98 -5.54 -9.33 3.22
N LEU A 99 -4.36 -8.74 3.00
CA LEU A 99 -3.99 -7.47 3.64
C LEU A 99 -4.96 -6.34 3.27
N ARG A 100 -5.33 -6.22 1.98
CA ARG A 100 -6.27 -5.17 1.54
C ARG A 100 -7.63 -5.28 2.20
N VAL A 101 -8.10 -6.51 2.41
CA VAL A 101 -9.39 -6.78 3.07
C VAL A 101 -9.31 -6.44 4.55
N LEU A 102 -8.21 -6.82 5.22
CA LEU A 102 -7.98 -6.47 6.62
C LEU A 102 -7.86 -4.95 6.83
N GLU A 103 -7.20 -4.24 5.92
CA GLU A 103 -7.12 -2.77 5.91
C GLU A 103 -8.49 -2.11 5.72
N ALA A 104 -9.30 -2.64 4.79
CA ALA A 104 -10.64 -2.15 4.54
C ALA A 104 -11.57 -2.36 5.75
N ASP A 105 -11.50 -3.54 6.39
CA ASP A 105 -12.28 -3.84 7.59
C ASP A 105 -11.86 -2.98 8.79
N ALA A 106 -10.57 -2.76 9.00
CA ALA A 106 -10.05 -1.86 10.03
C ALA A 106 -10.52 -0.40 9.81
N SER A 107 -10.55 0.05 8.56
CA SER A 107 -11.05 1.38 8.16
C SER A 107 -12.57 1.50 8.28
N GLY A 108 -13.30 0.38 8.12
CA GLY A 108 -14.75 0.30 8.34
C GLY A 108 -15.12 0.38 9.82
N ARG A 109 -14.41 -0.37 10.68
CA ARG A 109 -14.63 -0.40 12.13
C ARG A 109 -14.42 0.96 12.80
N THR A 110 -13.44 1.74 12.34
CA THR A 110 -13.18 3.10 12.87
C THR A 110 -14.26 4.11 12.47
N ARG A 111 -14.89 3.93 11.31
CA ARG A 111 -16.02 4.76 10.85
C ARG A 111 -17.36 4.44 11.52
N THR A 112 -17.52 3.23 12.07
CA THR A 112 -18.76 2.77 12.71
C THR A 112 -18.69 2.71 14.23
N SER A 113 -17.68 3.33 14.86
CA SER A 113 -17.59 3.39 16.32
C SER A 113 -18.78 4.19 16.91
N PRO A 114 -19.38 3.73 18.02
CA PRO A 114 -20.82 3.80 18.23
C PRO A 114 -21.29 5.09 18.89
N VAL A 115 -22.54 5.42 18.58
CA VAL A 115 -23.41 6.34 19.33
C VAL A 115 -23.60 5.83 20.77
N ALA A 116 -22.62 6.04 21.64
CA ALA A 116 -22.78 5.91 23.08
C ALA A 116 -23.41 7.21 23.61
N GLY A 117 -24.75 7.31 23.56
CA GLY A 117 -25.43 8.49 24.10
C GLY A 117 -26.91 8.60 23.77
N ARG A 118 -27.74 7.64 24.21
CA ARG A 118 -29.17 7.88 24.47
C ARG A 118 -29.80 6.76 25.31
N SER A 119 -29.36 6.63 26.56
CA SER A 119 -30.24 6.14 27.61
C SER A 119 -30.91 7.35 28.24
N GLY A 120 -32.23 7.43 28.08
CA GLY A 120 -33.05 8.44 28.73
C GLY A 120 -33.02 8.28 30.24
N LYS A 121 -32.94 9.40 30.95
CA LYS A 121 -33.52 9.54 32.28
C LYS A 121 -34.07 10.95 32.42
N ALA A 122 -35.36 11.01 32.74
CA ALA A 122 -36.13 12.22 32.94
C ALA A 122 -35.61 13.03 34.14
N ALA A 123 -35.78 14.35 34.04
CA ALA A 123 -35.65 15.38 35.09
C ALA A 123 -36.74 15.17 36.19
N PRO A 124 -36.80 15.93 37.33
CA PRO A 124 -36.52 17.38 37.41
C PRO A 124 -35.97 17.99 38.73
N ASN A 125 -35.69 19.30 38.61
CA ASN A 125 -35.63 20.38 39.62
C ASN A 125 -34.40 20.61 40.50
N GLY A 126 -34.00 21.89 40.56
CA GLY A 126 -33.12 22.46 41.57
C GLY A 126 -32.44 23.76 41.12
N ASP A 127 -32.99 24.89 41.55
CA ASP A 127 -32.47 26.27 41.40
C ASP A 127 -31.02 26.47 41.86
N GLY A 128 -30.32 27.46 41.30
CA GLY A 128 -29.05 27.93 41.89
C GLY A 128 -28.23 28.90 41.05
N HIS A 129 -28.22 30.15 41.48
CA HIS A 129 -27.54 31.34 40.95
C HIS A 129 -25.98 31.28 40.87
N VAL A 130 -25.44 31.95 39.83
CA VAL A 130 -24.32 32.95 39.85
C VAL A 130 -22.91 32.52 40.30
N SER A 131 -21.92 32.61 39.38
CA SER A 131 -20.91 33.70 39.38
C SER A 131 -19.75 33.50 38.40
N ARG A 132 -19.42 34.63 37.73
CA ARG A 132 -18.08 35.20 37.44
C ARG A 132 -16.91 34.32 37.02
N GLY A 133 -16.26 34.73 35.92
CA GLY A 133 -14.82 34.54 35.74
C GLY A 133 -14.32 34.81 34.33
N GLN A 134 -13.91 36.05 34.05
CA GLN A 134 -13.13 36.46 32.88
C GLN A 134 -11.79 35.71 32.80
N ILE A 135 -11.34 35.29 31.60
CA ILE A 135 -9.97 35.49 31.04
C ILE A 135 -10.03 35.19 29.52
N ARG A 136 -10.00 36.17 28.59
CA ARG A 136 -8.87 36.86 27.94
C ARG A 136 -7.91 35.98 27.11
N GLY A 137 -7.87 36.28 25.80
CA GLY A 137 -6.72 36.12 24.88
C GLY A 137 -6.66 34.81 24.10
N THR A 138 -6.26 34.70 22.84
CA THR A 138 -5.83 35.64 21.79
C THR A 138 -5.85 34.89 20.45
N ARG A 139 -5.96 35.62 19.34
CA ARG A 139 -5.63 35.21 17.94
C ARG A 139 -4.19 34.65 17.90
N ASP A 140 -3.74 33.82 16.96
CA ASP A 140 -3.54 34.06 15.51
C ASP A 140 -2.82 32.78 15.00
N ARG A 141 -3.25 32.04 13.99
CA ARG A 141 -3.00 32.19 12.53
C ARG A 141 -1.51 32.32 12.13
N SER A 142 -1.13 31.59 11.06
CA SER A 142 0.14 31.63 10.30
C SER A 142 1.23 30.68 10.84
N ARG A 143 2.04 29.93 10.08
CA ARG A 143 2.50 29.91 8.68
C ARG A 143 3.20 28.54 8.46
N SER A 144 3.03 27.85 7.34
CA SER A 144 3.84 27.90 6.09
C SER A 144 5.32 27.48 6.22
N GLY A 145 5.79 26.69 5.25
CA GLY A 145 7.19 26.24 5.11
C GLY A 145 7.25 24.77 4.72
N ASP A 146 6.77 24.39 3.54
CA ASP A 146 7.59 24.31 2.32
C ASP A 146 8.84 23.43 2.50
N ARG A 147 8.71 22.16 2.13
CA ARG A 147 9.86 21.33 1.74
C ARG A 147 9.72 21.01 0.26
N GLU A 148 10.19 21.96 -0.55
CA GLU A 148 10.69 21.64 -1.88
C GLU A 148 11.95 20.78 -1.71
N HIS A 149 11.93 19.55 -2.22
CA HIS A 149 13.17 18.86 -2.56
C HIS A 149 13.25 18.79 -4.07
N LEU A 150 13.97 19.80 -4.56
CA LEU A 150 14.39 20.06 -5.91
C LEU A 150 15.19 18.86 -6.45
N MET A 151 14.80 18.41 -7.65
CA MET A 151 15.65 17.63 -8.55
C MET A 151 17.00 18.33 -8.74
N THR A 152 18.10 17.59 -8.69
CA THR A 152 19.29 17.95 -9.48
C THR A 152 19.48 16.95 -10.61
N PRO A 153 19.64 17.42 -11.86
CA PRO A 153 20.04 16.61 -12.99
C PRO A 153 21.55 16.71 -13.18
N ASP A 154 22.29 15.61 -13.10
CA ASP A 154 23.61 15.55 -13.73
C ASP A 154 24.09 14.11 -13.90
N GLU A 155 24.10 13.62 -15.14
CA GLU A 155 25.31 13.13 -15.79
C GLU A 155 24.94 12.67 -17.20
N ALA A 156 25.00 13.65 -18.11
CA ALA A 156 25.16 13.40 -19.51
C ALA A 156 26.62 12.99 -19.80
N GLY A 157 26.79 11.89 -20.53
CA GLY A 157 27.83 11.81 -21.55
C GLY A 157 29.23 11.36 -21.11
N LYS A 158 29.47 10.05 -21.25
CA LYS A 158 30.77 9.58 -21.78
C LYS A 158 30.64 8.29 -22.58
N ARG A 159 30.44 8.43 -23.90
CA ARG A 159 30.97 7.50 -24.91
C ARG A 159 32.39 7.96 -25.23
N PRO A 160 33.38 7.06 -25.37
CA PRO A 160 33.78 6.55 -26.70
C PRO A 160 34.11 5.03 -26.63
N ALA A 161 34.21 4.24 -27.71
CA ALA A 161 35.04 4.46 -28.89
C ALA A 161 34.59 3.64 -30.13
N ARG A 162 34.80 4.25 -31.31
CA ARG A 162 34.93 3.64 -32.64
C ARG A 162 36.11 2.67 -32.63
N THR A 163 36.03 1.42 -33.10
CA THR A 163 36.13 0.97 -34.50
C THR A 163 37.29 1.57 -35.30
N THR A 164 38.39 0.82 -35.41
CA THR A 164 39.34 0.85 -36.54
C THR A 164 39.86 -0.56 -36.81
N THR A 165 39.41 -1.14 -37.92
CA THR A 165 40.12 -1.94 -38.94
C THR A 165 41.58 -2.34 -38.67
N ARG A 166 41.95 -3.62 -38.87
CA ARG A 166 42.85 -4.05 -39.97
C ARG A 166 43.08 -5.58 -40.03
N GLU A 167 43.22 -6.02 -41.27
CA GLU A 167 43.46 -7.34 -41.87
C GLU A 167 44.60 -8.18 -41.26
N ALA A 168 44.47 -9.51 -41.36
CA ALA A 168 45.60 -10.39 -41.61
C ALA A 168 45.14 -11.57 -42.48
N LYS A 169 45.78 -11.69 -43.63
CA LYS A 169 45.86 -12.88 -44.48
C LYS A 169 47.10 -13.65 -44.07
#